data_AF-A0A350BQT4-F1
#
_entry.id   AF-A0A350BQT4-F1
#
_cell.length_a   1.000
_cell.length_b   1.000
_cell.length_c   1.000
_cell.angle_alpha   90.00
_cell.angle_beta   90.00
_cell.angle_gamma   90.00
#
_symmetry.space_group_name_H-M   'P 1'
#
loop_
_entity.id
_entity.type
_entity.pdbx_description
1 polymer ?
#
loop_
_entity_poly.entity_id
_entity_poly.type
_entity_poly.pdbx_seq_one_letter_code
_entity_poly.pdbx_strand_id
1 'polypeptide(L)'
;MDQTQNAESLHRLRSEALDAVLGKDFRVLDDGFVRVVDYMGTDDAIVQAARVSYGSGTKKLREDRALIRYLMRHAHTTPFEMCEIKLHVRVPMDCWRQWIRHRTANVNEYSTRYSVAIDAAQRTPPDQWRKQSKDNKQGSEGWMDETLGAKLSGEEKNLQEHARRVYEERLNLGVAREQARKDLPLSTYTESYWKVDLHNLLHFLWLRMDPHAQFEIREYANIIGNEIVGRWVPNTWQAFKDYRINGLVLSRIETELVRMLASGDEKGLLAYLAAEQLVRVKEGKPVLSGELKEFLAKLPKLGLKHTIEPLLARPESLAIFSV
;
A
#
# COMPACT_ATOMS: atom_id res chain seq x y z
N MET A 1 -9.55 -3.03 57.44
CA MET A 1 -9.04 -1.79 56.83
C MET A 1 -9.55 -1.76 55.42
N ASP A 2 -10.42 -0.81 55.16
CA ASP A 2 -11.15 -0.62 53.92
C ASP A 2 -10.16 -0.21 52.82
N GLN A 3 -9.90 -1.09 51.85
CA GLN A 3 -9.19 -0.76 50.63
C GLN A 3 -10.22 -0.61 49.51
N THR A 4 -11.15 0.34 49.64
CA THR A 4 -11.73 0.99 48.47
C THR A 4 -10.60 1.73 47.76
N GLN A 5 -9.86 1.03 46.91
CA GLN A 5 -9.02 1.66 45.90
C GLN A 5 -9.93 2.63 45.13
N ASN A 6 -9.68 3.93 45.27
CA ASN A 6 -10.31 4.94 44.42
C ASN A 6 -10.07 4.50 42.97
N ALA A 7 -11.13 4.12 42.27
CA ALA A 7 -11.03 3.79 40.85
C ALA A 7 -10.47 5.01 40.12
N GLU A 8 -9.30 4.86 39.49
CA GLU A 8 -8.73 5.94 38.68
C GLU A 8 -9.72 6.27 37.55
N SER A 9 -10.05 7.56 37.41
CA SER A 9 -10.85 8.05 36.28
C SER A 9 -10.06 7.87 34.99
N LEU A 10 -10.58 7.05 34.08
CA LEU A 10 -10.01 6.85 32.75
C LEU A 10 -10.65 7.84 31.76
N HIS A 11 -9.80 8.57 31.04
CA HIS A 11 -10.23 9.45 29.95
C HIS A 11 -9.92 8.80 28.60
N ARG A 12 -10.84 8.93 27.63
CA ARG A 12 -10.60 8.44 26.26
C ARG A 12 -9.52 9.28 25.60
N LEU A 13 -8.48 8.63 25.09
CA LEU A 13 -7.44 9.25 24.27
C LEU A 13 -8.03 9.74 22.95
N ARG A 14 -7.62 10.95 22.52
CA ARG A 14 -8.13 11.62 21.33
C ARG A 14 -7.00 12.31 20.55
N SER A 15 -7.12 12.33 19.23
CA SER A 15 -6.33 13.16 18.33
C SER A 15 -7.16 14.35 17.87
N GLU A 16 -6.84 15.55 18.36
CA GLU A 16 -7.54 16.78 17.96
C GLU A 16 -7.48 17.01 16.44
N ALA A 17 -6.35 16.67 15.82
CA ALA A 17 -6.15 16.82 14.38
C ALA A 17 -7.04 15.88 13.56
N LEU A 18 -7.29 14.66 14.04
CA LEU A 18 -8.21 13.72 13.42
C LEU A 18 -9.68 14.09 13.72
N ASP A 19 -9.96 14.54 14.94
CA ASP A 19 -11.29 15.00 15.36
C ASP A 19 -11.82 16.12 14.46
N ALA A 20 -10.94 17.03 14.04
CA ALA A 20 -11.27 18.13 13.14
C ALA A 20 -11.73 17.68 11.74
N VAL A 21 -11.53 16.42 11.38
CA VAL A 21 -11.89 15.85 10.06
C VAL A 21 -12.83 14.64 10.14
N LEU A 22 -13.33 14.29 11.33
CA LEU A 22 -14.35 13.25 11.45
C LEU A 22 -15.59 13.60 10.62
N GLY A 23 -16.09 12.62 9.88
CA GLY A 23 -17.25 12.77 9.00
C GLY A 23 -16.99 13.55 7.71
N LYS A 24 -15.78 14.12 7.49
CA LYS A 24 -15.44 14.82 6.25
C LYS A 24 -14.98 13.87 5.16
N ASP A 25 -15.35 14.19 3.92
CA ASP A 25 -14.96 13.43 2.74
C ASP A 25 -13.61 13.89 2.21
N PHE A 26 -12.69 12.94 2.09
CA PHE A 26 -11.48 13.08 1.27
C PHE A 26 -11.77 12.44 -0.09
N ARG A 27 -11.92 13.27 -1.13
CA ARG A 27 -12.26 12.84 -2.48
C ARG A 27 -11.11 12.06 -3.13
N VAL A 28 -11.46 10.97 -3.83
CA VAL A 28 -10.50 10.11 -4.55
C VAL A 28 -11.08 9.76 -5.91
N LEU A 29 -10.25 9.72 -6.95
CA LEU A 29 -10.69 9.50 -8.34
C LEU A 29 -11.77 10.51 -8.76
N ASP A 30 -12.74 10.09 -9.55
CA ASP A 30 -13.79 10.95 -10.13
C ASP A 30 -15.06 11.05 -9.27
N ASP A 31 -15.39 10.01 -8.49
CA ASP A 31 -16.58 10.00 -7.61
C ASP A 31 -16.37 9.20 -6.31
N GLY A 32 -15.12 8.86 -6.00
CA GLY A 32 -14.76 8.14 -4.79
C GLY A 32 -14.54 9.05 -3.58
N PHE A 33 -14.54 8.45 -2.40
CA PHE A 33 -14.09 9.12 -1.18
C PHE A 33 -13.61 8.15 -0.10
N VAL A 34 -12.85 8.69 0.85
CA VAL A 34 -12.62 8.11 2.16
C VAL A 34 -13.12 9.07 3.23
N ARG A 35 -13.87 8.58 4.20
CA ARG A 35 -14.39 9.33 5.34
C ARG A 35 -14.03 8.62 6.62
N VAL A 36 -13.48 9.34 7.60
CA VAL A 36 -13.24 8.80 8.93
C VAL A 36 -14.54 8.82 9.72
N VAL A 37 -14.96 7.66 10.22
CA VAL A 37 -16.23 7.49 10.93
C VAL A 37 -15.99 7.49 12.44
N ASP A 38 -14.96 6.75 12.88
CA ASP A 38 -14.56 6.65 14.29
C ASP A 38 -13.13 6.11 14.37
N TYR A 39 -12.50 6.28 15.52
CA TYR A 39 -11.19 5.70 15.84
C TYR A 39 -11.02 5.47 17.34
N MET A 40 -10.10 4.60 17.70
CA MET A 40 -9.72 4.28 19.08
C MET A 40 -8.21 4.36 19.21
N GLY A 41 -7.74 5.04 20.27
CA GLY A 41 -6.32 5.17 20.57
C GLY A 41 -5.61 6.27 19.76
N THR A 42 -4.40 6.59 20.19
CA THR A 42 -3.45 7.54 19.58
C THR A 42 -2.03 6.98 19.77
N ASP A 43 -0.99 7.74 19.41
CA ASP A 43 0.39 7.39 19.77
C ASP A 43 0.55 7.08 21.28
N ASP A 44 -0.23 7.74 22.14
CA ASP A 44 -0.21 7.50 23.60
C ASP A 44 -0.72 6.10 23.97
N ALA A 45 -1.71 5.57 23.24
CA ALA A 45 -2.24 4.22 23.49
C ALA A 45 -1.18 3.16 23.19
N ILE A 46 -0.39 3.37 22.13
CA ILE A 46 0.73 2.51 21.75
C ILE A 46 1.79 2.49 22.85
N VAL A 47 2.15 3.68 23.34
CA VAL A 47 3.13 3.85 24.42
C VAL A 47 2.63 3.24 25.72
N GLN A 48 1.36 3.48 26.08
CA GLN A 48 0.72 2.90 27.25
C GLN A 48 0.78 1.36 27.19
N ALA A 49 0.35 0.77 26.07
CA ALA A 49 0.34 -0.67 25.87
C ALA A 49 1.76 -1.27 25.95
N ALA A 50 2.75 -0.63 25.32
CA ALA A 50 4.13 -1.08 25.38
C ALA A 50 4.71 -1.00 26.81
N ARG A 51 4.36 0.02 27.59
CA ARG A 51 4.87 0.24 28.95
C ARG A 51 4.25 -0.66 30.02
N VAL A 52 3.07 -1.23 29.79
CA VAL A 52 2.52 -2.27 30.69
C VAL A 52 3.52 -3.42 30.85
N SER A 53 4.28 -3.73 29.80
CA SER A 53 5.35 -4.73 29.83
C SER A 53 6.57 -4.33 30.68
N TYR A 54 6.75 -3.04 31.01
CA TYR A 54 7.93 -2.51 31.71
C TYR A 54 7.69 -2.15 33.19
N GLY A 55 6.47 -2.30 33.72
CA GLY A 55 6.13 -1.93 35.10
C GLY A 55 6.07 -0.41 35.33
N SER A 56 5.60 0.01 36.52
CA SER A 56 5.40 1.42 36.87
C SER A 56 6.73 2.17 37.08
N GLY A 57 7.07 3.14 36.22
CA GLY A 57 8.22 4.03 36.50
C GLY A 57 8.76 4.95 35.40
N THR A 58 8.39 4.79 34.12
CA THR A 58 9.01 5.54 33.02
C THR A 58 8.03 6.49 32.34
N LYS A 59 8.01 7.77 32.75
CA LYS A 59 7.19 8.83 32.12
C LYS A 59 8.05 10.05 31.78
N LYS A 60 8.59 10.12 30.55
CA LYS A 60 8.99 11.38 29.91
C LYS A 60 8.61 11.39 28.42
N LEU A 61 8.00 12.48 27.93
CA LEU A 61 7.56 12.65 26.52
C LEU A 61 8.67 12.45 25.47
N ARG A 62 9.92 12.79 25.79
CA ARG A 62 11.09 12.55 24.91
C ARG A 62 11.36 11.04 24.72
N GLU A 63 10.91 10.21 25.65
CA GLU A 63 11.00 8.75 25.59
C GLU A 63 9.90 8.13 24.70
N ASP A 64 8.75 8.80 24.53
CA ASP A 64 7.58 8.23 23.84
C ASP A 64 7.81 8.06 22.34
N ARG A 65 8.28 9.12 21.67
CA ARG A 65 8.69 9.05 20.26
C ARG A 65 9.82 8.04 20.07
N ALA A 66 10.79 8.00 20.99
CA ALA A 66 11.90 7.06 20.91
C ALA A 66 11.41 5.61 21.05
N LEU A 67 10.45 5.35 21.94
CA LEU A 67 9.82 4.06 22.14
C LEU A 67 9.04 3.63 20.90
N ILE A 68 8.15 4.46 20.34
CA ILE A 68 7.42 4.12 19.11
C ILE A 68 8.37 3.74 17.97
N ARG A 69 9.45 4.51 17.79
CA ARG A 69 10.48 4.22 16.78
C ARG A 69 11.23 2.93 17.08
N TYR A 70 11.51 2.64 18.35
CA TYR A 70 12.11 1.37 18.77
C TYR A 70 11.19 0.20 18.43
N LEU A 71 9.89 0.30 18.74
CA LEU A 71 8.90 -0.74 18.45
C LEU A 71 8.81 -1.01 16.94
N MET A 72 8.72 0.05 16.12
CA MET A 72 8.68 -0.07 14.65
C MET A 72 9.94 -0.75 14.10
N ARG A 73 11.13 -0.32 14.55
CA ARG A 73 12.42 -0.85 14.06
C ARG A 73 12.63 -2.32 14.40
N HIS A 74 12.13 -2.79 15.54
CA HIS A 74 12.26 -4.18 15.99
C HIS A 74 11.02 -5.03 15.72
N ALA A 75 10.09 -4.53 14.91
CA ALA A 75 8.84 -5.22 14.58
C ALA A 75 8.06 -5.71 15.82
N HIS A 76 8.05 -4.92 16.90
CA HIS A 76 7.16 -5.15 18.03
C HIS A 76 5.78 -4.59 17.68
N THR A 77 4.96 -5.41 17.01
CA THR A 77 3.73 -4.97 16.34
C THR A 77 2.53 -4.86 17.27
N THR A 78 2.45 -5.67 18.31
CA THR A 78 1.27 -5.78 19.17
C THR A 78 0.83 -4.48 19.86
N PRO A 79 1.71 -3.54 20.26
CA PRO A 79 1.25 -2.25 20.79
C PRO A 79 0.52 -1.39 19.76
N PHE A 80 0.83 -1.54 18.46
CA PHE A 80 0.13 -0.82 17.39
C PHE A 80 -1.29 -1.35 17.19
N GLU A 81 -1.56 -2.62 17.49
CA GLU A 81 -2.91 -3.22 17.39
C GLU A 81 -3.91 -2.66 18.42
N MET A 82 -3.43 -1.91 19.43
CA MET A 82 -4.28 -1.21 20.41
C MET A 82 -4.94 0.05 19.86
N CYS A 83 -4.60 0.43 18.63
CA CYS A 83 -5.23 1.52 17.89
C CYS A 83 -6.11 0.96 16.76
N GLU A 84 -7.35 1.43 16.64
CA GLU A 84 -8.27 1.03 15.56
C GLU A 84 -8.88 2.24 14.86
N ILE A 85 -9.22 2.08 13.57
CA ILE A 85 -9.95 3.09 12.81
C ILE A 85 -11.09 2.46 12.01
N LYS A 86 -12.19 3.19 11.87
CA LYS A 86 -13.33 2.84 11.03
C LYS A 86 -13.48 3.88 9.93
N LEU A 87 -13.35 3.44 8.69
CA LEU A 87 -13.51 4.24 7.49
C LEU A 87 -14.83 3.90 6.80
N HIS A 88 -15.46 4.91 6.21
CA HIS A 88 -16.49 4.75 5.18
C HIS A 88 -15.84 5.09 3.86
N VAL A 89 -15.80 4.12 2.95
CA VAL A 89 -15.16 4.25 1.64
C VAL A 89 -16.21 4.12 0.55
N ARG A 90 -16.10 4.98 -0.46
CA ARG A 90 -16.77 4.84 -1.75
C ARG A 90 -15.72 4.57 -2.80
N VAL A 91 -15.80 3.42 -3.46
CA VAL A 91 -14.71 2.85 -4.26
C VAL A 91 -15.27 2.02 -5.42
N PRO A 92 -14.65 2.00 -6.62
CA PRO A 92 -15.10 1.13 -7.72
C PRO A 92 -14.82 -0.35 -7.40
N MET A 93 -15.68 -1.26 -7.88
CA MET A 93 -15.63 -2.68 -7.49
C MET A 93 -14.32 -3.39 -7.86
N ASP A 94 -13.66 -3.04 -8.97
CA ASP A 94 -12.35 -3.59 -9.34
C ASP A 94 -11.25 -3.25 -8.31
N CYS A 95 -11.22 -2.01 -7.83
CA CYS A 95 -10.37 -1.55 -6.75
C CYS A 95 -10.76 -2.22 -5.42
N TRP A 96 -12.05 -2.30 -5.12
CA TRP A 96 -12.57 -2.95 -3.91
C TRP A 96 -12.17 -4.43 -3.81
N ARG A 97 -12.17 -5.16 -4.92
CA ARG A 97 -11.76 -6.57 -4.96
C ARG A 97 -10.28 -6.78 -4.62
N GLN A 98 -9.43 -5.76 -4.80
CA GLN A 98 -8.04 -5.78 -4.33
C GLN A 98 -7.93 -5.44 -2.84
N TRP A 99 -8.80 -4.53 -2.39
CA TRP A 99 -8.88 -4.09 -1.00
C TRP A 99 -9.31 -5.22 -0.06
N ILE A 100 -10.37 -5.96 -0.42
CA ILE A 100 -10.95 -7.00 0.45
C ILE A 100 -10.03 -8.22 0.67
N ARG A 101 -8.89 -8.29 -0.02
CA ARG A 101 -7.85 -9.29 0.19
C ARG A 101 -7.10 -9.10 1.52
N HIS A 102 -7.25 -7.93 2.15
CA HIS A 102 -6.72 -7.60 3.47
C HIS A 102 -7.65 -8.15 4.57
N ARG A 103 -7.47 -9.44 4.87
CA ARG A 103 -8.40 -10.28 5.66
C ARG A 103 -8.48 -9.95 7.16
N THR A 104 -7.57 -9.13 7.67
CA THR A 104 -7.49 -8.76 9.09
C THR A 104 -8.40 -7.58 9.45
N ALA A 105 -9.15 -7.05 8.49
CA ALA A 105 -10.14 -6.00 8.70
C ALA A 105 -11.58 -6.56 8.84
N ASN A 106 -12.45 -5.78 9.48
CA ASN A 106 -13.89 -6.03 9.50
C ASN A 106 -14.58 -5.18 8.44
N VAL A 107 -15.47 -5.79 7.65
CA VAL A 107 -16.05 -5.17 6.48
C VAL A 107 -17.57 -5.34 6.45
N ASN A 108 -18.27 -4.27 6.08
CA ASN A 108 -19.67 -4.34 5.71
C ASN A 108 -19.90 -3.51 4.44
N GLU A 109 -20.39 -4.15 3.38
CA GLU A 109 -20.51 -3.56 2.04
C GLU A 109 -21.98 -3.32 1.69
N TYR A 110 -22.23 -2.24 0.94
CA TYR A 110 -23.49 -1.96 0.31
C TYR A 110 -23.93 -3.12 -0.61
N SER A 111 -25.00 -3.80 -0.22
CA SER A 111 -25.50 -4.94 -0.97
C SER A 111 -26.52 -4.52 -2.03
N THR A 112 -26.12 -4.65 -3.29
CA THR A 112 -27.00 -4.47 -4.45
C THR A 112 -28.06 -5.57 -4.60
N ARG A 113 -28.16 -6.51 -3.64
CA ARG A 113 -29.27 -7.50 -3.55
C ARG A 113 -30.47 -6.87 -2.89
N TYR A 114 -30.22 -6.07 -1.87
CA TYR A 114 -31.25 -5.38 -1.09
C TYR A 114 -31.54 -4.00 -1.65
N SER A 115 -30.56 -3.36 -2.28
CA SER A 115 -30.67 -1.97 -2.71
C SER A 115 -30.37 -1.80 -4.19
N VAL A 116 -30.82 -0.69 -4.79
CA VAL A 116 -30.49 -0.31 -6.18
C VAL A 116 -29.00 0.04 -6.24
N ALA A 117 -28.31 -0.40 -7.30
CA ALA A 117 -26.90 -0.12 -7.48
C ALA A 117 -26.67 1.38 -7.64
N ILE A 118 -25.61 1.87 -7.00
CA ILE A 118 -25.16 3.26 -7.09
C ILE A 118 -25.04 3.64 -8.56
N ASP A 119 -25.65 4.77 -8.95
CA ASP A 119 -25.58 5.28 -10.31
C ASP A 119 -24.30 6.09 -10.54
N ALA A 120 -23.18 5.39 -10.44
CA ALA A 120 -21.86 5.93 -10.75
C ALA A 120 -20.91 4.80 -11.12
N ALA A 121 -20.07 5.05 -12.11
CA ALA A 121 -18.96 4.20 -12.49
C ALA A 121 -17.72 5.06 -12.68
N GLN A 122 -16.57 4.55 -12.24
CA GLN A 122 -15.30 5.21 -12.45
C GLN A 122 -15.01 5.29 -13.95
N ARG A 123 -14.59 6.46 -14.39
CA ARG A 123 -14.15 6.74 -15.76
C ARG A 123 -12.67 7.03 -15.78
N THR A 124 -12.06 6.72 -16.92
CA THR A 124 -10.65 6.99 -17.20
C THR A 124 -10.55 8.29 -18.01
N PRO A 125 -9.93 9.35 -17.47
CA PRO A 125 -9.66 10.57 -18.23
C PRO A 125 -8.80 10.31 -19.48
N PRO A 126 -8.94 11.12 -20.55
CA PRO A 126 -8.18 10.95 -21.79
C PRO A 126 -6.65 10.87 -21.58
N ASP A 127 -6.11 11.62 -20.62
CA ASP A 127 -4.70 11.67 -20.27
C ASP A 127 -4.25 10.55 -19.30
N GLN A 128 -5.17 9.67 -18.90
CA GLN A 128 -4.94 8.64 -17.87
C GLN A 128 -5.04 7.19 -18.36
N TRP A 129 -5.12 6.97 -19.67
CA TRP A 129 -4.97 5.63 -20.24
C TRP A 129 -3.51 5.19 -20.18
N ARG A 130 -3.23 3.99 -19.66
CA ARG A 130 -1.85 3.50 -19.41
C ARG A 130 -1.45 2.39 -20.38
N LYS A 131 -0.14 2.28 -20.66
CA LYS A 131 0.40 1.13 -21.42
C LYS A 131 0.68 -0.03 -20.46
N GLN A 132 0.64 -1.25 -20.97
CA GLN A 132 1.06 -2.42 -20.22
C GLN A 132 2.55 -2.35 -19.92
N SER A 133 2.97 -2.60 -18.68
CA SER A 133 4.40 -2.60 -18.36
C SER A 133 5.14 -3.78 -19.00
N LYS A 134 6.35 -3.52 -19.50
CA LYS A 134 7.21 -4.55 -20.12
C LYS A 134 7.89 -5.44 -19.09
N ASP A 135 8.24 -4.88 -17.94
CA ASP A 135 8.96 -5.58 -16.88
C ASP A 135 8.00 -6.18 -15.83
N ASN A 136 6.90 -5.49 -15.53
CA ASN A 136 5.86 -5.98 -14.63
C ASN A 136 4.59 -6.38 -15.39
N LYS A 137 4.41 -7.68 -15.63
CA LYS A 137 3.21 -8.21 -16.31
C LYS A 137 1.89 -7.95 -15.59
N GLN A 138 1.92 -7.56 -14.33
CA GLN A 138 0.74 -7.19 -13.54
C GLN A 138 0.55 -5.67 -13.41
N GLY A 139 1.50 -4.87 -13.92
CA GLY A 139 1.54 -3.42 -13.79
C GLY A 139 1.29 -2.69 -15.10
N SER A 140 1.27 -1.37 -15.00
CA SER A 140 1.15 -0.46 -16.15
C SER A 140 2.23 0.61 -16.08
N GLU A 141 2.60 1.18 -17.23
CA GLU A 141 3.65 2.20 -17.32
C GLU A 141 3.26 3.29 -18.33
N GLY A 142 3.67 4.53 -18.03
CA GLY A 142 3.42 5.69 -18.87
C GLY A 142 1.95 5.95 -19.19
N TRP A 143 1.73 6.93 -20.05
CA TRP A 143 0.40 7.29 -20.56
C TRP A 143 0.33 7.05 -22.07
N MET A 144 -0.86 6.75 -22.55
CA MET A 144 -1.19 6.73 -23.98
C MET A 144 -1.29 8.18 -24.51
N ASP A 145 -1.32 8.31 -25.83
CA ASP A 145 -1.59 9.60 -26.47
C ASP A 145 -2.99 10.09 -26.12
N GLU A 146 -3.13 11.39 -25.83
CA GLU A 146 -4.39 11.98 -25.35
C GLU A 146 -5.51 11.95 -26.40
N THR A 147 -5.18 12.04 -27.70
CA THR A 147 -6.17 11.94 -28.78
C THR A 147 -6.77 10.53 -28.82
N LEU A 148 -5.90 9.52 -28.71
CA LEU A 148 -6.34 8.14 -28.57
C LEU A 148 -7.13 7.93 -27.27
N GLY A 149 -6.64 8.50 -26.17
CA GLY A 149 -7.30 8.45 -24.87
C GLY A 149 -8.71 9.04 -24.89
N ALA A 150 -8.93 10.17 -25.58
CA ALA A 150 -10.25 10.78 -25.73
C ALA A 150 -11.24 9.86 -26.45
N LYS A 151 -10.77 9.13 -27.48
CA LYS A 151 -11.57 8.10 -28.15
C LYS A 151 -11.93 6.98 -27.17
N LEU A 152 -10.96 6.45 -26.43
CA LEU A 152 -11.16 5.35 -25.47
C LEU A 152 -12.12 5.76 -24.34
N SER A 153 -11.97 6.97 -23.78
CA SER A 153 -12.89 7.51 -22.77
C SER A 153 -14.31 7.69 -23.30
N GLY A 154 -14.46 8.07 -24.57
CA GLY A 154 -15.77 8.13 -25.24
C GLY A 154 -16.43 6.76 -25.39
N GLU A 155 -15.67 5.74 -25.80
CA GLU A 155 -16.14 4.36 -25.90
C GLU A 155 -16.51 3.77 -24.52
N GLU A 156 -15.68 4.00 -23.49
CA GLU A 156 -15.95 3.62 -22.11
C GLU A 156 -17.25 4.24 -21.60
N LYS A 157 -17.43 5.55 -21.79
CA LYS A 157 -18.65 6.26 -21.39
C LYS A 157 -19.89 5.64 -22.04
N ASN A 158 -19.87 5.43 -23.35
CA ASN A 158 -21.01 4.85 -24.08
C ASN A 158 -21.36 3.44 -23.57
N LEU A 159 -20.35 2.63 -23.26
CA LEU A 159 -20.54 1.28 -22.70
C LEU A 159 -21.18 1.34 -21.30
N GLN A 160 -20.69 2.21 -20.43
CA GLN A 160 -21.20 2.38 -19.07
C GLN A 160 -22.66 2.88 -19.07
N GLU A 161 -22.99 3.85 -19.94
CA GLU A 161 -24.35 4.37 -20.11
C GLU A 161 -25.30 3.28 -20.67
N HIS A 162 -24.84 2.49 -21.63
CA HIS A 162 -25.61 1.36 -22.16
C HIS A 162 -25.91 0.31 -21.08
N ALA A 163 -24.91 -0.09 -20.31
CA ALA A 163 -25.07 -1.06 -19.21
C ALA A 163 -26.05 -0.54 -18.14
N ARG A 164 -25.98 0.76 -17.82
CA ARG A 164 -26.92 1.42 -16.89
C ARG A 164 -28.35 1.37 -17.40
N ARG A 165 -28.57 1.72 -18.67
CA ARG A 165 -29.91 1.68 -19.29
C ARG A 165 -30.51 0.27 -19.26
N VAL A 166 -29.73 -0.76 -19.59
CA VAL A 166 -30.17 -2.17 -19.51
C VAL A 166 -30.52 -2.57 -18.08
N TYR A 167 -29.73 -2.12 -17.10
CA TYR A 167 -30.01 -2.35 -15.68
C TYR A 167 -31.36 -1.73 -15.25
N GLU A 168 -31.60 -0.47 -15.60
CA GLU A 168 -32.82 0.27 -15.26
C GLU A 168 -34.06 -0.32 -15.94
N GLU A 169 -33.96 -0.69 -17.22
CA GLU A 169 -35.04 -1.36 -17.94
C GLU A 169 -35.45 -2.67 -17.25
N ARG A 170 -34.48 -3.47 -16.81
CA ARG A 170 -34.76 -4.71 -16.05
C ARG A 170 -35.47 -4.42 -14.73
N LEU A 171 -35.07 -3.39 -13.99
CA LEU A 171 -35.75 -3.00 -12.76
C LEU A 171 -37.21 -2.58 -13.04
N ASN A 172 -37.42 -1.78 -14.09
CA ASN A 172 -38.76 -1.33 -14.49
C ASN A 172 -39.68 -2.48 -14.92
N LEU A 173 -39.11 -3.56 -15.46
CA LEU A 173 -39.82 -4.79 -15.79
C LEU A 173 -40.04 -5.73 -14.58
N GLY A 174 -39.61 -5.33 -13.37
CA GLY A 174 -39.79 -6.13 -12.15
C GLY A 174 -38.76 -7.25 -11.96
N VAL A 175 -37.65 -7.26 -12.72
CA VAL A 175 -36.57 -8.24 -12.54
C VAL A 175 -35.92 -8.05 -11.16
N ALA A 176 -35.65 -9.16 -10.47
CA ALA A 176 -34.99 -9.13 -9.17
C ALA A 176 -33.64 -8.39 -9.22
N ARG A 177 -33.36 -7.54 -8.22
CA ARG A 177 -32.16 -6.68 -8.17
C ARG A 177 -30.85 -7.45 -8.36
N GLU A 178 -30.77 -8.67 -7.81
CA GLU A 178 -29.58 -9.52 -7.94
C GLU A 178 -29.35 -10.10 -9.33
N GLN A 179 -30.39 -10.19 -10.15
CA GLN A 179 -30.28 -10.55 -11.55
C GLN A 179 -30.06 -9.32 -12.42
N ALA A 180 -30.78 -8.22 -12.15
CA ALA A 180 -30.70 -7.00 -12.94
C ALA A 180 -29.26 -6.46 -13.06
N ARG A 181 -28.52 -6.47 -11.93
CA ARG A 181 -27.18 -5.89 -11.81
C ARG A 181 -26.05 -6.66 -12.51
N LYS A 182 -26.29 -7.85 -13.05
CA LYS A 182 -25.22 -8.78 -13.50
C LYS A 182 -24.28 -8.18 -14.54
N ASP A 183 -24.77 -7.25 -15.35
CA ASP A 183 -24.01 -6.62 -16.43
C ASP A 183 -23.42 -5.26 -16.05
N LEU A 184 -23.60 -4.81 -14.79
CA LEU A 184 -22.96 -3.60 -14.32
C LEU A 184 -21.43 -3.83 -14.30
N PRO A 185 -20.63 -2.92 -14.89
CA PRO A 185 -19.20 -3.11 -15.01
C PRO A 185 -18.50 -3.05 -13.66
N LEU A 186 -17.31 -3.64 -13.55
CA LEU A 186 -16.48 -3.57 -12.34
C LEU A 186 -16.07 -2.14 -11.96
N SER A 187 -16.16 -1.18 -12.88
CA SER A 187 -15.96 0.24 -12.57
C SER A 187 -17.11 0.85 -11.76
N THR A 188 -18.26 0.18 -11.62
CA THR A 188 -19.38 0.67 -10.80
C THR A 188 -18.94 0.87 -9.35
N TYR A 189 -19.28 2.01 -8.76
CA TYR A 189 -18.96 2.33 -7.38
C TYR A 189 -19.78 1.48 -6.40
N THR A 190 -19.12 1.08 -5.31
CA THR A 190 -19.74 0.51 -4.10
C THR A 190 -19.36 1.37 -2.91
N GLU A 191 -20.04 1.17 -1.79
CA GLU A 191 -19.70 1.79 -0.51
C GLU A 191 -19.53 0.74 0.58
N SER A 192 -18.58 0.95 1.47
CA SER A 192 -18.33 0.02 2.56
C SER A 192 -17.84 0.71 3.82
N TYR A 193 -18.26 0.18 4.97
CA TYR A 193 -17.55 0.39 6.22
C TYR A 193 -16.40 -0.61 6.31
N TRP A 194 -15.20 -0.08 6.52
CA TRP A 194 -13.97 -0.84 6.67
C TRP A 194 -13.31 -0.45 8.00
N LYS A 195 -13.25 -1.39 8.96
CA LYS A 195 -12.61 -1.20 10.26
C LYS A 195 -11.35 -2.06 10.36
N VAL A 196 -10.25 -1.47 10.81
CA VAL A 196 -8.96 -2.16 10.91
C VAL A 196 -8.13 -1.59 12.06
N ASP A 197 -7.28 -2.41 12.68
CA ASP A 197 -6.26 -1.92 13.62
C ASP A 197 -5.08 -1.26 12.88
N LEU A 198 -4.29 -0.48 13.61
CA LEU A 198 -3.20 0.29 13.03
C LEU A 198 -2.07 -0.59 12.48
N HIS A 199 -1.73 -1.72 13.09
CA HIS A 199 -0.69 -2.60 12.55
C HIS A 199 -1.07 -3.10 11.15
N ASN A 200 -2.29 -3.60 11.01
CA ASN A 200 -2.82 -4.11 9.74
C ASN A 200 -3.08 -2.99 8.73
N LEU A 201 -3.47 -1.79 9.19
CA LEU A 201 -3.55 -0.61 8.34
C LEU A 201 -2.19 -0.22 7.76
N LEU A 202 -1.13 -0.21 8.58
CA LEU A 202 0.21 0.09 8.11
C LEU A 202 0.70 -0.96 7.10
N HIS A 203 0.32 -2.24 7.26
CA HIS A 203 0.58 -3.27 6.26
C HIS A 203 -0.18 -3.00 4.95
N PHE A 204 -1.47 -2.63 5.03
CA PHE A 204 -2.25 -2.21 3.86
C PHE A 204 -1.56 -1.05 3.12
N LEU A 205 -1.18 0.00 3.84
CA LEU A 205 -0.50 1.17 3.27
C LEU A 205 0.84 0.80 2.65
N TRP A 206 1.63 -0.07 3.29
CA TRP A 206 2.89 -0.52 2.72
C TRP A 206 2.73 -1.22 1.37
N LEU A 207 1.71 -2.07 1.23
CA LEU A 207 1.44 -2.78 -0.03
C LEU A 207 0.72 -1.92 -1.08
N ARG A 208 -0.08 -0.94 -0.66
CA ARG A 208 -0.97 -0.19 -1.57
C ARG A 208 -0.43 1.18 -1.95
N MET A 209 0.47 1.76 -1.17
CA MET A 209 1.22 2.96 -1.58
C MET A 209 2.38 2.62 -2.54
N ASP A 210 2.69 1.33 -2.73
CA ASP A 210 3.75 0.88 -3.62
C ASP A 210 3.47 1.27 -5.10
N PRO A 211 4.49 1.73 -5.86
CA PRO A 211 4.33 2.07 -7.27
C PRO A 211 3.83 0.93 -8.17
N HIS A 212 4.02 -0.34 -7.77
CA HIS A 212 3.51 -1.50 -8.50
C HIS A 212 2.05 -1.80 -8.21
N ALA A 213 1.46 -1.23 -7.14
CA ALA A 213 0.02 -1.32 -6.93
C ALA A 213 -0.72 -0.62 -8.09
N GLN A 214 -1.94 -1.06 -8.38
CA GLN A 214 -2.76 -0.37 -9.36
C GLN A 214 -2.98 1.08 -8.91
N PHE A 215 -2.95 2.03 -9.87
CA PHE A 215 -3.05 3.46 -9.57
C PHE A 215 -4.26 3.80 -8.70
N GLU A 216 -5.43 3.24 -9.02
CA GLU A 216 -6.68 3.55 -8.32
C GLU A 216 -6.57 3.25 -6.82
N ILE A 217 -6.19 2.03 -6.41
CA ILE A 217 -6.04 1.67 -4.99
C ILE A 217 -4.88 2.42 -4.33
N ARG A 218 -3.85 2.80 -5.09
CA ARG A 218 -2.75 3.61 -4.60
C ARG A 218 -3.21 5.02 -4.22
N GLU A 219 -4.10 5.63 -4.98
CA GLU A 219 -4.66 6.95 -4.63
C GLU A 219 -5.45 6.91 -3.32
N TYR A 220 -6.26 5.86 -3.10
CA TYR A 220 -6.92 5.66 -1.80
C TYR A 220 -5.91 5.48 -0.66
N ALA A 221 -4.88 4.66 -0.87
CA ALA A 221 -3.84 4.43 0.13
C ALA A 221 -3.05 5.70 0.45
N ASN A 222 -2.72 6.50 -0.56
CA ASN A 222 -2.04 7.78 -0.40
C ASN A 222 -2.87 8.76 0.44
N ILE A 223 -4.17 8.85 0.19
CA ILE A 223 -5.07 9.70 0.98
C ILE A 223 -5.20 9.17 2.41
N ILE A 224 -5.40 7.88 2.60
CA ILE A 224 -5.47 7.28 3.95
C ILE A 224 -4.17 7.51 4.72
N GLY A 225 -3.01 7.28 4.12
CA GLY A 225 -1.72 7.46 4.77
C GLY A 225 -1.44 8.92 5.11
N ASN A 226 -1.51 9.80 4.12
CA ASN A 226 -1.08 11.19 4.26
C ASN A 226 -2.10 12.07 4.98
N GLU A 227 -3.40 11.93 4.66
CA GLU A 227 -4.44 12.82 5.19
C GLU A 227 -5.11 12.30 6.47
N ILE A 228 -5.09 10.99 6.70
CA ILE A 228 -5.78 10.38 7.86
C ILE A 228 -4.77 9.90 8.90
N VAL A 229 -3.92 8.92 8.55
CA VAL A 229 -2.96 8.32 9.50
C VAL A 229 -1.94 9.35 9.99
N GLY A 230 -1.50 10.26 9.12
CA GLY A 230 -0.61 11.36 9.49
C GLY A 230 -1.19 12.33 10.51
N ARG A 231 -2.52 12.52 10.56
CA ARG A 231 -3.22 13.31 11.58
C ARG A 231 -3.51 12.51 12.84
N TRP A 232 -3.78 11.22 12.68
CA TRP A 232 -4.17 10.33 13.77
C TRP A 232 -3.01 10.00 14.73
N VAL A 233 -1.91 9.50 14.17
CA VAL A 233 -0.77 8.92 14.90
C VAL A 233 0.55 9.44 14.31
N PRO A 234 0.84 10.75 14.41
CA PRO A 234 1.92 11.40 13.68
C PRO A 234 3.32 10.83 13.98
N ASN A 235 3.60 10.40 15.21
CA ASN A 235 4.90 9.79 15.56
C ASN A 235 5.03 8.41 14.92
N THR A 236 3.96 7.61 14.98
CA THR A 236 3.91 6.31 14.31
C THR A 236 4.00 6.46 12.79
N TRP A 237 3.30 7.42 12.20
CA TRP A 237 3.36 7.71 10.76
C TRP A 237 4.77 8.09 10.32
N GLN A 238 5.45 8.95 11.09
CA GLN A 238 6.86 9.29 10.81
C GLN A 238 7.76 8.06 10.91
N ALA A 239 7.62 7.25 11.97
CA ALA A 239 8.41 6.02 12.13
C ALA A 239 8.17 5.03 10.99
N PHE A 240 6.91 4.85 10.57
CA PHE A 240 6.55 3.99 9.45
C PHE A 240 7.17 4.48 8.14
N LYS A 241 7.12 5.78 7.86
CA LYS A 241 7.78 6.35 6.68
C LYS A 241 9.29 6.10 6.70
N ASP A 242 9.94 6.38 7.82
CA ASP A 242 11.40 6.27 7.94
C ASP A 242 11.90 4.81 7.82
N TYR A 243 11.22 3.87 8.48
CA TYR A 243 11.71 2.50 8.62
C TYR A 243 11.09 1.49 7.64
N ARG A 244 9.93 1.80 7.05
CA ARG A 244 9.19 0.86 6.17
C ARG A 244 9.03 1.38 4.75
N ILE A 245 8.49 2.59 4.55
CA ILE A 245 8.21 3.12 3.20
C ILE A 245 9.50 3.58 2.52
N ASN A 246 10.31 4.37 3.21
CA ASN A 246 11.56 4.92 2.69
C ASN A 246 12.79 4.12 3.13
N GLY A 247 12.58 3.03 3.88
CA GLY A 247 13.63 2.11 4.29
C GLY A 247 14.15 1.31 3.09
N LEU A 248 15.45 1.00 3.12
CA LEU A 248 16.05 0.07 2.16
C LEU A 248 16.31 -1.26 2.85
N VAL A 249 15.68 -2.33 2.37
CA VAL A 249 15.95 -3.69 2.81
C VAL A 249 16.95 -4.32 1.84
N LEU A 250 18.06 -4.79 2.41
CA LEU A 250 19.03 -5.62 1.71
C LEU A 250 18.87 -7.06 2.20
N SER A 251 18.73 -8.00 1.26
CA SER A 251 18.79 -9.43 1.57
C SER A 251 20.20 -9.82 2.05
N ARG A 252 20.35 -11.06 2.53
CA ARG A 252 21.68 -11.64 2.82
C ARG A 252 22.62 -11.50 1.61
N ILE A 253 22.10 -11.86 0.43
CA ILE A 253 22.84 -11.83 -0.84
C ILE A 253 23.25 -10.39 -1.16
N GLU A 254 22.31 -9.45 -1.10
CA GLU A 254 22.58 -8.05 -1.39
C GLU A 254 23.57 -7.42 -0.40
N THR A 255 23.50 -7.80 0.88
CA THR A 255 24.45 -7.35 1.91
C THR A 255 25.87 -7.80 1.57
N GLU A 256 26.03 -9.04 1.12
CA GLU A 256 27.33 -9.58 0.70
C GLU A 256 27.85 -8.88 -0.56
N LEU A 257 26.98 -8.65 -1.55
CA LEU A 257 27.33 -7.89 -2.75
C LEU A 257 27.79 -6.47 -2.40
N VAL A 258 27.10 -5.77 -1.49
CA VAL A 258 27.53 -4.44 -1.02
C VAL A 258 28.88 -4.50 -0.33
N ARG A 259 29.14 -5.53 0.51
CA ARG A 259 30.43 -5.73 1.17
C ARG A 259 31.56 -5.85 0.15
N MET A 260 31.40 -6.73 -0.85
CA MET A 260 32.40 -6.96 -1.89
C MET A 260 32.64 -5.73 -2.77
N LEU A 261 31.57 -4.99 -3.11
CA LEU A 261 31.69 -3.72 -3.82
C LEU A 261 32.44 -2.67 -3.01
N ALA A 262 32.16 -2.58 -1.71
CA ALA A 262 32.80 -1.61 -0.81
C ALA A 262 34.27 -1.93 -0.56
N SER A 263 34.66 -3.21 -0.54
CA SER A 263 36.05 -3.65 -0.40
C SER A 263 36.84 -3.66 -1.70
N GLY A 264 36.17 -3.51 -2.86
CA GLY A 264 36.79 -3.60 -4.18
C GLY A 264 37.20 -5.03 -4.58
N ASP A 265 36.58 -6.06 -3.99
CA ASP A 265 36.88 -7.47 -4.28
C ASP A 265 36.17 -7.95 -5.55
N GLU A 266 36.69 -7.56 -6.73
CA GLU A 266 36.10 -7.96 -8.03
C GLU A 266 36.06 -9.49 -8.22
N LYS A 267 37.10 -10.21 -7.75
CA LYS A 267 37.18 -11.67 -7.92
C LYS A 267 36.16 -12.39 -7.05
N GLY A 268 36.06 -12.00 -5.78
CA GLY A 268 35.05 -12.52 -4.86
C GLY A 268 33.64 -12.21 -5.36
N LEU A 269 33.41 -10.99 -5.87
CA LEU A 269 32.14 -10.58 -6.45
C LEU A 269 31.72 -11.50 -7.61
N LEU A 270 32.60 -11.73 -8.60
CA LEU A 270 32.30 -12.58 -9.75
C LEU A 270 32.03 -14.04 -9.33
N ALA A 271 32.84 -14.59 -8.43
CA ALA A 271 32.64 -15.94 -7.91
C ALA A 271 31.30 -16.06 -7.16
N TYR A 272 30.94 -15.03 -6.38
CA TYR A 272 29.70 -15.01 -5.61
C TYR A 272 28.46 -14.88 -6.51
N LEU A 273 28.52 -14.03 -7.54
CA LEU A 273 27.47 -13.91 -8.55
C LEU A 273 27.21 -15.22 -9.29
N ALA A 274 28.25 -16.01 -9.54
CA ALA A 274 28.12 -17.34 -10.15
C ALA A 274 27.52 -18.35 -9.17
N ALA A 275 28.03 -18.40 -7.93
CA ALA A 275 27.58 -19.34 -6.91
C ALA A 275 26.10 -19.17 -6.53
N GLU A 276 25.62 -17.93 -6.45
CA GLU A 276 24.20 -17.59 -6.18
C GLU A 276 23.35 -17.58 -7.48
N GLN A 277 23.91 -17.98 -8.63
CA GLN A 277 23.23 -18.05 -9.94
C GLN A 277 22.57 -16.73 -10.37
N LEU A 278 23.20 -15.61 -10.03
CA LEU A 278 22.68 -14.27 -10.30
C LEU A 278 22.97 -13.79 -11.74
N VAL A 279 23.94 -14.43 -12.40
CA VAL A 279 24.29 -14.17 -13.79
C VAL A 279 24.45 -15.51 -14.50
N ARG A 280 23.91 -15.60 -15.72
CA ARG A 280 24.15 -16.73 -16.65
C ARG A 280 24.54 -16.20 -18.02
N VAL A 281 25.21 -17.01 -18.84
CA VAL A 281 25.54 -16.63 -20.21
C VAL A 281 24.50 -17.18 -21.19
N LYS A 282 24.03 -16.33 -22.11
CA LYS A 282 23.23 -16.74 -23.27
C LYS A 282 23.76 -16.03 -24.51
N GLU A 283 24.10 -16.79 -25.55
CA GLU A 283 24.61 -16.25 -26.82
C GLU A 283 25.82 -15.30 -26.63
N GLY A 284 26.71 -15.65 -25.69
CA GLY A 284 27.91 -14.85 -25.38
C GLY A 284 27.64 -13.55 -24.61
N LYS A 285 26.42 -13.34 -24.09
CA LYS A 285 26.04 -12.15 -23.30
C LYS A 285 25.59 -12.54 -21.90
N PRO A 286 25.88 -11.72 -20.87
CA PRO A 286 25.39 -11.95 -19.53
C PRO A 286 23.89 -11.65 -19.46
N VAL A 287 23.14 -12.57 -18.85
CA VAL A 287 21.72 -12.43 -18.55
C VAL A 287 21.57 -12.42 -17.04
N LEU A 288 21.08 -11.29 -16.53
CA LEU A 288 20.91 -11.07 -15.09
C LEU A 288 19.62 -11.71 -14.58
N SER A 289 19.68 -12.30 -13.38
CA SER A 289 18.50 -12.74 -12.63
C SER A 289 17.61 -11.57 -12.23
N GLY A 290 16.35 -11.85 -11.86
CA GLY A 290 15.45 -10.83 -11.32
C GLY A 290 16.01 -10.18 -10.06
N GLU A 291 16.51 -11.00 -9.12
CA GLU A 291 17.10 -10.54 -7.87
C GLU A 291 18.31 -9.60 -8.09
N LEU A 292 19.18 -9.91 -9.06
CA LEU A 292 20.30 -9.03 -9.38
C LEU A 292 19.83 -7.71 -10.00
N LYS A 293 18.81 -7.73 -10.86
CA LYS A 293 18.24 -6.49 -11.42
C LYS A 293 17.62 -5.62 -10.33
N GLU A 294 16.89 -6.23 -9.39
CA GLU A 294 16.33 -5.53 -8.23
C GLU A 294 17.43 -4.91 -7.36
N PHE A 295 18.51 -5.65 -7.09
CA PHE A 295 19.67 -5.13 -6.38
C PHE A 295 20.32 -3.95 -7.10
N LEU A 296 20.55 -4.05 -8.42
CA LEU A 296 21.14 -2.97 -9.22
C LEU A 296 20.27 -1.71 -9.20
N ALA A 297 18.95 -1.85 -9.14
CA ALA A 297 18.02 -0.73 -8.98
C ALA A 297 18.10 -0.06 -7.60
N LYS A 298 18.65 -0.74 -6.58
CA LYS A 298 18.89 -0.17 -5.23
C LYS A 298 20.19 0.62 -5.13
N LEU A 299 21.22 0.31 -5.93
CA LEU A 299 22.54 0.93 -5.83
C LEU A 299 22.54 2.48 -5.88
N PRO A 300 21.76 3.15 -6.76
CA PRO A 300 21.72 4.61 -6.78
C PRO A 300 21.26 5.21 -5.44
N LYS A 301 20.38 4.52 -4.70
CA LYS A 301 19.91 4.97 -3.37
C LYS A 301 21.01 4.90 -2.30
N LEU A 302 22.05 4.10 -2.53
CA LEU A 302 23.23 3.98 -1.67
C LEU A 302 24.36 4.94 -2.09
N GLY A 303 24.18 5.74 -3.14
CA GLY A 303 25.25 6.56 -3.71
C GLY A 303 26.33 5.73 -4.43
N LEU A 304 26.07 4.44 -4.69
CA LEU A 304 26.96 3.56 -5.42
C LEU A 304 26.67 3.67 -6.92
N LYS A 305 27.71 3.83 -7.74
CA LYS A 305 27.59 3.85 -9.21
C LYS A 305 27.35 2.43 -9.75
N HIS A 306 26.75 2.30 -10.94
CA HIS A 306 26.55 1.03 -11.65
C HIS A 306 27.88 0.39 -12.09
N THR A 307 28.66 -0.13 -11.14
CA THR A 307 30.03 -0.61 -11.37
C THR A 307 30.12 -2.07 -11.78
N ILE A 308 29.01 -2.81 -11.74
CA ILE A 308 29.01 -4.26 -12.01
C ILE A 308 28.89 -4.56 -13.51
N GLU A 309 28.10 -3.79 -14.27
CA GLU A 309 27.82 -4.11 -15.69
C GLU A 309 29.07 -4.17 -16.58
N PRO A 310 30.03 -3.22 -16.49
CA PRO A 310 31.27 -3.29 -17.27
C PRO A 310 32.13 -4.49 -16.88
N LEU A 311 32.08 -4.93 -15.61
CA LEU A 311 32.79 -6.10 -15.12
C LEU A 311 32.19 -7.39 -15.71
N LEU A 312 30.86 -7.50 -15.72
CA LEU A 312 30.15 -8.68 -16.26
C LEU A 312 30.35 -8.88 -17.77
N ALA A 313 30.63 -7.79 -18.50
CA ALA A 313 30.85 -7.84 -19.94
C ALA A 313 32.26 -8.32 -20.35
N ARG A 314 33.20 -8.43 -19.39
CA ARG A 314 34.57 -8.85 -19.71
C ARG A 314 34.63 -10.35 -20.08
N PRO A 315 35.39 -10.76 -21.12
CA PRO A 315 35.48 -12.17 -21.53
C PRO A 315 35.87 -13.14 -20.40
N GLU A 316 36.81 -12.73 -19.54
CA GLU A 316 37.25 -13.51 -18.38
C GLU A 316 36.16 -13.69 -17.33
N SER A 317 35.21 -12.76 -17.23
CA SER A 317 34.06 -12.86 -16.32
C SER A 317 33.01 -13.81 -16.89
N LEU A 318 32.77 -13.77 -18.20
CA LEU A 318 31.82 -14.67 -18.87
C LEU A 318 32.21 -16.14 -18.75
N ALA A 319 33.52 -16.45 -18.71
CA ALA A 319 34.02 -17.80 -18.50
C ALA A 319 33.58 -18.38 -17.13
N ILE A 320 33.47 -17.54 -16.09
CA ILE A 320 33.06 -17.94 -14.74
C ILE A 320 31.57 -18.33 -14.70
N PHE A 321 30.75 -17.69 -15.54
CA PHE A 321 29.29 -17.90 -15.59
C PHE A 321 28.84 -18.95 -16.61
N SER A 322 29.76 -19.58 -17.33
CA SER A 322 29.46 -20.54 -18.41
C SER A 322 29.55 -22.00 -17.96
N VAL A 323 29.70 -22.24 -16.65
CA VAL A 323 29.84 -23.57 -16.03
C VAL A 323 28.50 -24.10 -15.54
#